data_AF-A0A6M0RUB7-F1
#
_entry.id   AF-A0A6M0RUB7-F1
#
_cell.length_a   1.000
_cell.length_b   1.000
_cell.length_c   1.000
_cell.angle_alpha   90.00
_cell.angle_beta   90.00
_cell.angle_gamma   90.00
#
_symmetry.space_group_name_H-M   'P 1'
#
loop_
_entity.id
_entity.type
_entity.pdbx_description
1 polymer ?
#
loop_
_entity_poly.entity_id
_entity_poly.type
_entity_poly.pdbx_seq_one_letter_code
_entity_poly.pdbx_strand_id
1 'polypeptide(L)'
;MVTRAEFAALVMATFPASDGDNRRFKPFRDVSSNFWARSVIYQAQAQGFIAGFPDNTFRPNDPMTRAQSLVALINGLRLGQGMASELGVYRDRAQVPPYAVEEIAIATRQGIVVNYPDVAELRPMQPITRAETTALVYQCLANLGRMQSLTSPYIVEPARTAVSNSVAAASNTIVTHSHWADDFWQSLKAHNFLERTSAPDASMTRAQFASLVVAAFAPKPKRYPVAFRDVPSSHWASQAIHTAYRAKFLSGFPDYTFAPEQPILKIQVLLALVSGLELTAKDTAGLLARYQDKSQVPRYAESAIAIATKLGLVFNYPDLDLLSPNQVATYGEVAAMVYQGLVLRKRMPPILSDYQVHPQM
;
A
#
# COMPACT_ATOMS: atom_id res chain seq x y z
N MET A 1 20.89 -24.30 -8.79
CA MET A 1 19.68 -23.75 -9.42
C MET A 1 18.53 -24.74 -9.22
N VAL A 2 17.28 -24.27 -9.22
CA VAL A 2 16.09 -25.13 -9.16
C VAL A 2 15.22 -24.84 -10.38
N THR A 3 14.82 -25.89 -11.10
CA THR A 3 13.89 -25.78 -12.23
C THR A 3 12.45 -25.67 -11.75
N ARG A 4 11.55 -25.19 -12.62
CA ARG A 4 10.11 -25.09 -12.31
C ARG A 4 9.48 -26.45 -11.95
N ALA A 5 9.89 -27.53 -12.61
CA ALA A 5 9.45 -28.89 -12.28
C ALA A 5 9.97 -29.37 -10.92
N GLU A 6 11.24 -29.14 -10.61
CA GLU A 6 11.82 -29.50 -9.31
C GLU A 6 11.20 -28.71 -8.16
N PHE A 7 10.92 -27.41 -8.37
CA PHE A 7 10.25 -26.60 -7.37
C PHE A 7 8.82 -27.11 -7.11
N ALA A 8 8.05 -27.44 -8.16
CA ALA A 8 6.73 -28.04 -8.02
C ALA A 8 6.77 -29.34 -7.20
N ALA A 9 7.72 -30.22 -7.51
CA ALA A 9 7.91 -31.47 -6.78
C ALA A 9 8.23 -31.23 -5.29
N LEU A 10 9.13 -30.29 -4.99
CA LEU A 10 9.51 -29.94 -3.62
C LEU A 10 8.31 -29.39 -2.82
N VAL A 11 7.57 -28.45 -3.41
CA VAL A 11 6.41 -27.85 -2.76
C VAL A 11 5.31 -28.88 -2.52
N MET A 12 5.04 -29.78 -3.47
CA MET A 12 4.04 -30.85 -3.30
C MET A 12 4.45 -31.91 -2.29
N ALA A 13 5.75 -32.20 -2.16
CA ALA A 13 6.25 -33.04 -1.09
C ALA A 13 6.08 -32.39 0.29
N THR A 14 6.13 -31.06 0.38
CA THR A 14 6.09 -30.32 1.64
C THR A 14 4.67 -29.92 2.08
N PHE A 15 3.84 -29.57 1.10
CA PHE A 15 2.47 -29.10 1.23
C PHE A 15 1.57 -30.00 0.37
N PRO A 16 1.35 -31.26 0.80
CA PRO A 16 0.55 -32.20 0.04
C PRO A 16 -0.90 -31.72 -0.08
N ALA A 17 -1.52 -32.03 -1.22
CA ALA A 17 -2.93 -31.70 -1.47
C ALA A 17 -3.85 -32.36 -0.43
N SER A 18 -4.89 -31.66 -0.01
CA SER A 18 -6.00 -32.27 0.72
C SER A 18 -6.82 -33.12 -0.24
N ASP A 19 -7.16 -34.36 0.15
CA ASP A 19 -8.00 -35.25 -0.65
C ASP A 19 -9.37 -34.59 -0.90
N GLY A 20 -9.59 -34.11 -2.12
CA GLY A 20 -10.85 -33.46 -2.52
C GLY A 20 -10.76 -32.38 -3.59
N ASP A 21 -9.57 -31.85 -3.91
CA ASP A 21 -9.43 -30.75 -4.87
C ASP A 21 -9.39 -31.26 -6.33
N ASN A 22 -10.54 -31.75 -6.82
CA ASN A 22 -10.72 -32.27 -8.18
C ASN A 22 -10.90 -31.12 -9.20
N ARG A 23 -10.08 -30.06 -9.12
CA ARG A 23 -10.13 -28.94 -10.06
C ARG A 23 -9.67 -29.40 -11.44
N ARG A 24 -10.50 -29.15 -12.46
CA ARG A 24 -10.14 -29.35 -13.87
C ARG A 24 -8.90 -28.51 -14.20
N PHE A 25 -7.78 -29.17 -14.43
CA PHE A 25 -6.55 -28.53 -14.87
C PHE A 25 -6.53 -28.37 -16.40
N LYS A 26 -5.91 -27.30 -16.88
CA LYS A 26 -5.67 -27.09 -18.31
C LYS A 26 -4.28 -27.65 -18.65
N PRO A 27 -4.16 -28.68 -19.51
CA PRO A 27 -2.87 -29.23 -19.84
C PRO A 27 -1.97 -28.22 -20.58
N PHE A 28 -0.69 -28.20 -20.21
CA PHE A 28 0.33 -27.38 -20.84
C PHE A 28 0.85 -28.06 -22.12
N ARG A 29 1.16 -27.27 -23.14
CA ARG A 29 1.60 -27.78 -24.45
C ARG A 29 2.95 -28.48 -24.40
N ASP A 30 3.82 -28.07 -23.48
CA ASP A 30 5.21 -28.48 -23.33
C ASP A 30 5.45 -29.43 -22.15
N VAL A 31 4.37 -29.92 -21.52
CA VAL A 31 4.45 -30.97 -20.51
C VAL A 31 3.92 -32.27 -21.12
N SER A 32 4.84 -33.18 -21.45
CA SER A 32 4.50 -34.50 -22.01
C SER A 32 3.67 -35.34 -21.04
N SER A 33 2.87 -36.29 -21.56
CA SER A 33 2.08 -37.24 -20.76
C SER A 33 2.95 -38.16 -19.88
N ASN A 34 4.17 -38.45 -20.33
CA ASN A 34 5.17 -39.25 -19.62
C ASN A 34 6.21 -38.40 -18.88
N PHE A 35 6.03 -37.09 -18.77
CA PHE A 35 6.97 -36.24 -18.04
C PHE A 35 6.94 -36.58 -16.54
N TRP A 36 8.10 -36.82 -15.93
CA TRP A 36 8.21 -37.34 -14.55
C TRP A 36 7.46 -36.47 -13.53
N ALA A 37 7.51 -35.15 -13.69
CA ALA A 37 6.89 -34.19 -12.78
C ALA A 37 5.45 -33.84 -13.19
N ARG A 38 4.87 -34.49 -14.21
CA ARG A 38 3.56 -34.14 -14.75
C ARG A 38 2.50 -34.06 -13.66
N SER A 39 2.40 -35.11 -12.84
CA SER A 39 1.37 -35.17 -11.78
C SER A 39 1.54 -34.03 -10.77
N VAL A 40 2.76 -33.85 -10.24
CA VAL A 40 3.04 -32.83 -9.22
C VAL A 40 2.95 -31.40 -9.75
N ILE A 41 3.25 -31.17 -11.04
CA ILE A 41 3.04 -29.86 -11.70
C ILE A 41 1.55 -29.50 -11.67
N TYR A 42 0.67 -30.43 -12.04
CA TYR A 42 -0.76 -30.17 -12.07
C TYR A 42 -1.36 -30.07 -10.66
N GLN A 43 -0.85 -30.82 -9.69
CA GLN A 43 -1.23 -30.66 -8.29
C GLN A 43 -0.83 -29.28 -7.75
N ALA A 44 0.41 -28.83 -8.02
CA ALA A 44 0.88 -27.51 -7.62
C ALA A 44 0.07 -26.39 -8.28
N GLN A 45 -0.31 -26.57 -9.55
CA GLN A 45 -1.21 -25.65 -10.25
C GLN A 45 -2.61 -25.61 -9.61
N ALA A 46 -3.19 -26.77 -9.32
CA ALA A 46 -4.53 -26.86 -8.73
C ALA A 46 -4.61 -26.17 -7.36
N GLN A 47 -3.54 -26.27 -6.58
CA GLN A 47 -3.42 -25.62 -5.27
C GLN A 47 -3.02 -24.14 -5.33
N GLY A 48 -2.72 -23.59 -6.51
CA GLY A 48 -2.38 -22.18 -6.70
C GLY A 48 -0.92 -21.84 -6.42
N PHE A 49 -0.04 -22.83 -6.23
CA PHE A 49 1.39 -22.59 -6.05
C PHE A 49 2.07 -22.14 -7.36
N ILE A 50 1.72 -22.72 -8.51
CA ILE A 50 2.40 -22.37 -9.76
C ILE A 50 1.40 -22.20 -10.90
N ALA A 51 1.55 -21.10 -11.65
CA ALA A 51 0.88 -20.89 -12.92
C ALA A 51 1.83 -21.15 -14.11
N GLY A 52 1.25 -21.47 -15.26
CA GLY A 52 1.96 -21.45 -16.54
C GLY A 52 1.96 -20.05 -17.17
N PHE A 53 2.53 -19.95 -18.35
CA PHE A 53 2.66 -18.71 -19.10
C PHE A 53 1.44 -18.45 -20.01
N PRO A 54 1.22 -17.20 -20.46
CA PRO A 54 0.10 -16.84 -21.35
C PRO A 54 0.05 -17.64 -22.66
N ASP A 55 1.19 -18.15 -23.13
CA ASP A 55 1.34 -19.00 -24.32
C ASP A 55 0.92 -20.47 -24.12
N ASN A 56 0.34 -20.80 -22.96
CA ASN A 56 -0.05 -22.14 -22.54
C ASN A 56 1.13 -23.13 -22.38
N THR A 57 2.31 -22.61 -22.06
CA THR A 57 3.49 -23.41 -21.66
C THR A 57 3.70 -23.39 -20.15
N PHE A 58 4.34 -24.42 -19.62
CA PHE A 58 4.79 -24.49 -18.23
C PHE A 58 6.29 -24.22 -18.09
N ARG A 59 7.09 -24.59 -19.10
CA ARG A 59 8.54 -24.54 -19.15
C ARG A 59 9.20 -25.31 -18.01
N PRO A 60 9.02 -26.65 -17.96
CA PRO A 60 9.37 -27.45 -16.79
C PRO A 60 10.87 -27.47 -16.46
N ASN A 61 11.72 -27.36 -17.48
CA ASN A 61 13.18 -27.42 -17.32
C ASN A 61 13.81 -26.03 -17.14
N ASP A 62 13.03 -24.95 -17.26
CA ASP A 62 13.55 -23.60 -17.11
C ASP A 62 13.88 -23.32 -15.63
N PRO A 63 14.97 -22.58 -15.35
CA PRO A 63 15.20 -22.04 -14.02
C PRO A 63 14.01 -21.25 -13.50
N MET A 64 13.74 -21.38 -12.21
CA MET A 64 12.86 -20.45 -11.55
C MET A 64 13.64 -19.30 -10.95
N THR A 65 13.17 -18.07 -11.19
CA THR A 65 13.72 -16.88 -10.54
C THR A 65 13.31 -16.83 -9.08
N ARG A 66 14.10 -16.14 -8.26
CA ARG A 66 13.82 -15.94 -6.84
C ARG A 66 12.48 -15.25 -6.59
N ALA A 67 12.11 -14.26 -7.41
CA ALA A 67 10.79 -13.63 -7.36
C ALA A 67 9.65 -14.62 -7.65
N GLN A 68 9.79 -15.47 -8.68
CA GLN A 68 8.79 -16.49 -8.99
C GLN A 68 8.63 -17.52 -7.86
N SER A 69 9.71 -17.88 -7.17
CA SER A 69 9.65 -18.78 -5.99
C SER A 69 8.85 -18.19 -4.85
N LEU A 70 9.09 -16.92 -4.51
CA LEU A 70 8.39 -16.24 -3.44
C LEU A 70 6.90 -16.08 -3.76
N VAL A 71 6.58 -15.62 -4.98
CA VAL A 71 5.20 -15.54 -5.49
C VAL A 71 4.49 -16.89 -5.37
N ALA A 72 5.16 -17.96 -5.80
CA ALA A 72 4.60 -19.30 -5.77
C ALA A 72 4.27 -19.78 -4.35
N LEU A 73 5.19 -19.58 -3.40
CA LEU A 73 5.00 -19.95 -2.00
C LEU A 73 3.85 -19.17 -1.36
N ILE A 74 3.84 -17.85 -1.54
CA ILE A 74 2.82 -16.98 -0.94
C ILE A 74 1.43 -17.29 -1.49
N ASN A 75 1.29 -17.43 -2.82
CA ASN A 75 0.01 -17.71 -3.45
C ASN A 75 -0.54 -19.09 -3.09
N GLY A 76 0.31 -20.13 -3.12
CA GLY A 76 -0.13 -21.49 -2.78
C GLY A 76 -0.48 -21.66 -1.31
N LEU A 77 0.24 -20.98 -0.41
CA LEU A 77 -0.04 -20.99 1.02
C LEU A 77 -1.11 -19.98 1.45
N ARG A 78 -1.56 -19.12 0.52
CA ARG A 78 -2.57 -18.07 0.76
C ARG A 78 -2.21 -17.19 1.96
N LEU A 79 -0.93 -16.83 2.04
CA LEU A 79 -0.40 -16.12 3.20
C LEU A 79 -0.77 -14.64 3.13
N GLY A 80 -1.54 -14.18 4.12
CA GLY A 80 -1.63 -12.80 4.59
C GLY A 80 -1.74 -11.67 3.55
N GLN A 81 -1.31 -10.49 3.98
CA GLN A 81 -1.23 -9.26 3.19
C GLN A 81 0.15 -8.64 3.44
N GLY A 82 0.72 -8.02 2.42
CA GLY A 82 2.05 -7.42 2.45
C GLY A 82 2.05 -6.16 1.61
N MET A 83 2.90 -5.21 1.98
CA MET A 83 2.87 -3.88 1.41
C MET A 83 4.13 -3.65 0.56
N ALA A 84 4.02 -3.00 -0.59
CA ALA A 84 5.19 -2.73 -1.44
C ALA A 84 6.36 -2.04 -0.69
N SER A 85 6.06 -1.31 0.40
CA SER A 85 7.03 -0.69 1.30
C SER A 85 7.88 -1.67 2.12
N GLU A 86 7.42 -2.90 2.33
CA GLU A 86 8.20 -3.98 2.95
C GLU A 86 9.46 -4.30 2.12
N LEU A 87 9.42 -4.05 0.80
CA LEU A 87 10.59 -4.18 -0.08
C LEU A 87 11.61 -3.06 0.17
N GLY A 88 11.30 -2.05 0.98
CA GLY A 88 12.20 -0.95 1.33
C GLY A 88 13.50 -1.41 2.00
N VAL A 89 13.47 -2.59 2.62
CA VAL A 89 14.66 -3.27 3.17
C VAL A 89 15.64 -3.72 2.09
N TYR A 90 15.20 -3.85 0.83
CA TYR A 90 16.03 -4.27 -0.29
C TYR A 90 16.56 -3.07 -1.08
N ARG A 91 17.87 -3.07 -1.31
CA ARG A 91 18.56 -2.08 -2.17
C ARG A 91 18.23 -2.28 -3.64
N ASP A 92 18.00 -3.52 -4.05
CA ASP A 92 17.67 -3.92 -5.41
C ASP A 92 16.17 -4.08 -5.65
N ARG A 93 15.31 -3.51 -4.79
CA ARG A 93 13.84 -3.56 -4.92
C ARG A 93 13.32 -3.09 -6.27
N ALA A 94 14.04 -2.20 -6.97
CA ALA A 94 13.69 -1.74 -8.31
C ALA A 94 13.72 -2.85 -9.37
N GLN A 95 14.40 -3.98 -9.10
CA GLN A 95 14.41 -5.15 -9.96
C GLN A 95 13.22 -6.09 -9.72
N VAL A 96 12.38 -5.83 -8.71
CA VAL A 96 11.20 -6.65 -8.44
C VAL A 96 10.16 -6.42 -9.54
N PRO A 97 9.74 -7.47 -10.27
CA PRO A 97 8.69 -7.33 -11.27
C PRO A 97 7.38 -6.83 -10.63
N PRO A 98 6.60 -5.97 -11.31
CA PRO A 98 5.35 -5.44 -10.77
C PRO A 98 4.38 -6.53 -10.27
N TYR A 99 4.32 -7.68 -10.95
CA TYR A 99 3.44 -8.80 -10.57
C TYR A 99 3.86 -9.51 -9.28
N ALA A 100 5.08 -9.26 -8.78
CA ALA A 100 5.66 -9.96 -7.64
C ALA A 100 5.80 -9.05 -6.41
N VAL A 101 5.45 -7.77 -6.53
CA VAL A 101 5.64 -6.77 -5.47
C VAL A 101 4.86 -7.15 -4.22
N GLU A 102 3.61 -7.55 -4.36
CA GLU A 102 2.73 -7.87 -3.24
C GLU A 102 3.19 -9.14 -2.52
N GLU A 103 3.45 -10.22 -3.25
CA GLU A 103 3.85 -11.49 -2.65
C GLU A 103 5.24 -11.42 -2.02
N ILE A 104 6.18 -10.71 -2.63
CA ILE A 104 7.50 -10.53 -2.02
C ILE A 104 7.37 -9.71 -0.75
N ALA A 105 6.50 -8.68 -0.73
CA ALA A 105 6.23 -7.92 0.48
C ALA A 105 5.64 -8.78 1.60
N ILE A 106 4.68 -9.65 1.26
CA ILE A 106 4.10 -10.61 2.20
C ILE A 106 5.23 -11.48 2.77
N ALA A 107 6.07 -12.03 1.91
CA ALA A 107 7.16 -12.90 2.33
C ALA A 107 8.15 -12.17 3.24
N THR A 108 8.49 -10.91 2.95
CA THR A 108 9.37 -10.10 3.79
C THR A 108 8.76 -9.87 5.16
N ARG A 109 7.49 -9.42 5.21
CA ARG A 109 6.77 -9.14 6.46
C ARG A 109 6.62 -10.37 7.35
N GLN A 110 6.40 -11.53 6.75
CA GLN A 110 6.23 -12.80 7.45
C GLN A 110 7.55 -13.43 7.91
N GLY A 111 8.69 -12.77 7.66
CA GLY A 111 10.03 -13.31 7.96
C GLY A 111 10.39 -14.53 7.12
N ILE A 112 9.74 -14.70 5.96
CA ILE A 112 9.97 -15.83 5.06
C ILE A 112 11.24 -15.62 4.23
N VAL A 113 11.54 -14.38 3.87
CA VAL A 113 12.72 -14.09 3.04
C VAL A 113 14.00 -14.27 3.84
N VAL A 114 14.88 -15.15 3.34
CA VAL A 114 16.24 -15.36 3.87
C VAL A 114 17.24 -14.95 2.81
N ASN A 115 18.04 -13.93 3.08
CA ASN A 115 19.00 -13.34 2.15
C ASN A 115 20.44 -13.52 2.67
N TYR A 116 21.27 -14.23 1.91
CA TYR A 116 22.68 -14.47 2.24
C TYR A 116 23.58 -14.10 1.06
N PRO A 117 24.76 -13.49 1.31
CA PRO A 117 25.27 -13.06 2.61
C PRO A 117 24.68 -11.73 3.10
N ASP A 118 23.92 -11.02 2.26
CA ASP A 118 23.48 -9.66 2.52
C ASP A 118 21.96 -9.58 2.62
N VAL A 119 21.43 -9.25 3.80
CA VAL A 119 19.98 -9.19 4.04
C VAL A 119 19.26 -8.17 3.16
N ALA A 120 19.96 -7.14 2.70
CA ALA A 120 19.40 -6.06 1.89
C ALA A 120 19.46 -6.32 0.38
N GLU A 121 19.91 -7.51 -0.07
CA GLU A 121 19.90 -7.89 -1.48
C GLU A 121 18.94 -9.05 -1.74
N LEU A 122 17.81 -8.76 -2.40
CA LEU A 122 16.79 -9.75 -2.70
C LEU A 122 17.14 -10.62 -3.92
N ARG A 123 17.82 -10.06 -4.92
CA ARG A 123 18.19 -10.67 -6.20
C ARG A 123 16.99 -11.28 -6.94
N PRO A 124 15.89 -10.51 -7.15
CA PRO A 124 14.59 -11.06 -7.59
C PRO A 124 14.63 -11.73 -8.97
N MET A 125 15.51 -11.27 -9.86
CA MET A 125 15.64 -11.76 -11.23
C MET A 125 16.66 -12.90 -11.38
N GLN A 126 17.41 -13.24 -10.33
CA GLN A 126 18.38 -14.33 -10.39
C GLN A 126 17.70 -15.71 -10.23
N PRO A 127 18.21 -16.76 -10.90
CA PRO A 127 17.75 -18.11 -10.65
C PRO A 127 17.96 -18.53 -9.19
N ILE A 128 16.93 -19.06 -8.54
CA ILE A 128 17.03 -19.50 -7.14
C ILE A 128 17.89 -20.78 -7.04
N THR A 129 18.68 -20.90 -5.98
CA THR A 129 19.44 -22.10 -5.67
C THR A 129 18.65 -23.07 -4.80
N ARG A 130 19.14 -24.31 -4.68
CA ARG A 130 18.53 -25.34 -3.82
C ARG A 130 18.57 -24.92 -2.35
N ALA A 131 19.68 -24.36 -1.90
CA ALA A 131 19.84 -23.90 -0.52
C ALA A 131 18.87 -22.76 -0.17
N GLU A 132 18.74 -21.76 -1.04
CA GLU A 132 17.79 -20.67 -0.86
C GLU A 132 16.35 -21.17 -0.87
N THR A 133 16.00 -22.06 -1.82
CA THR A 133 14.66 -22.64 -1.88
C THR A 133 14.32 -23.38 -0.59
N THR A 134 15.26 -24.19 -0.06
CA THR A 134 15.09 -24.88 1.23
C THR A 134 14.89 -23.89 2.38
N ALA A 135 15.65 -22.79 2.41
CA ALA A 135 15.51 -21.77 3.46
C ALA A 135 14.13 -21.12 3.44
N LEU A 136 13.63 -20.72 2.26
CA LEU A 136 12.29 -20.13 2.12
C LEU A 136 11.18 -21.11 2.53
N VAL A 137 11.28 -22.37 2.09
CA VAL A 137 10.32 -23.43 2.43
C VAL A 137 10.32 -23.72 3.93
N TYR A 138 11.51 -23.77 4.55
CA TYR A 138 11.62 -23.92 6.00
C TYR A 138 10.94 -22.77 6.74
N GLN A 139 11.17 -21.52 6.33
CA GLN A 139 10.50 -20.39 6.95
C GLN A 139 8.98 -20.42 6.77
N CYS A 140 8.49 -20.90 5.62
CA CYS A 140 7.05 -21.13 5.44
C CYS A 140 6.52 -22.17 6.45
N LEU A 141 7.23 -23.27 6.67
CA LEU A 141 6.85 -24.28 7.67
C LEU A 141 6.88 -23.73 9.10
N ALA A 142 7.89 -22.94 9.44
CA ALA A 142 7.98 -22.28 10.74
C ALA A 142 6.85 -21.25 10.94
N ASN A 143 6.56 -20.45 9.91
CA ASN A 143 5.47 -19.47 9.91
C ASN A 143 4.09 -20.13 10.10
N LEU A 144 3.88 -21.32 9.53
CA LEU A 144 2.67 -22.13 9.71
C LEU A 144 2.63 -22.90 11.05
N GLY A 145 3.64 -22.75 11.91
CA GLY A 145 3.74 -23.50 13.18
C GLY A 145 4.02 -24.99 13.00
N ARG A 146 4.44 -25.44 11.81
CA ARG A 146 4.75 -26.85 11.50
C ARG A 146 6.20 -27.23 11.80
N MET A 147 7.07 -26.25 12.03
CA MET A 147 8.48 -26.42 12.43
C MET A 147 8.86 -25.38 13.49
N GLN A 148 9.94 -25.65 14.23
CA GLN A 148 10.48 -24.68 15.19
C GLN A 148 11.02 -23.45 14.46
N SER A 149 10.78 -22.26 15.02
CA SER A 149 11.40 -21.03 14.52
C SER A 149 12.92 -21.08 14.68
N LEU A 150 13.65 -20.80 13.61
CA LEU A 150 15.10 -20.69 13.63
C LEU A 150 15.50 -19.22 13.70
N THR A 151 16.33 -18.86 14.67
CA THR A 151 16.98 -17.55 14.70
C THR A 151 18.15 -17.55 13.73
N SER A 152 18.16 -16.63 12.76
CA SER A 152 19.25 -16.46 11.82
C SER A 152 19.44 -14.98 11.51
N PRO A 153 20.68 -14.46 11.49
CA PRO A 153 20.95 -13.07 11.13
C PRO A 153 20.65 -12.76 9.65
N TYR A 154 20.33 -13.79 8.85
CA TYR A 154 20.02 -13.69 7.43
C TYR A 154 18.52 -13.71 7.14
N ILE A 155 17.67 -13.87 8.16
CA ILE A 155 16.23 -13.67 8.02
C ILE A 155 15.98 -12.18 7.89
N VAL A 156 15.27 -11.79 6.83
CA VAL A 156 14.96 -10.40 6.59
C VAL A 156 13.81 -10.00 7.51
N GLU A 157 14.11 -9.12 8.46
CA GLU A 157 13.10 -8.49 9.29
C GLU A 157 12.58 -7.24 8.57
N PRO A 158 11.25 -6.99 8.59
CA PRO A 158 10.73 -5.70 8.16
C PRO A 158 11.33 -4.60 9.05
N ALA A 159 11.56 -3.42 8.50
CA ALA A 159 12.17 -2.31 9.24
C ALA A 159 11.31 -1.94 10.47
N ARG A 160 11.69 -2.47 11.65
CA ARG A 160 11.11 -2.09 12.94
C ARG A 160 11.91 -0.92 13.49
N THR A 161 11.30 0.26 13.57
CA THR A 161 11.79 1.35 14.41
C THR A 161 11.66 0.93 15.87
N ALA A 162 12.80 0.63 16.50
CA ALA A 162 12.89 0.47 17.94
C ALA A 162 12.69 1.84 18.61
N VAL A 163 11.58 2.02 19.33
CA VAL A 163 11.51 3.03 20.39
C VAL A 163 10.94 2.37 21.64
N SER A 164 11.83 2.10 22.58
CA SER A 164 11.52 1.80 23.96
C SER A 164 10.72 2.95 24.56
N ASN A 165 9.62 2.66 25.26
CA ASN A 165 9.30 3.36 26.51
C ASN A 165 8.33 2.53 27.37
N SER A 166 8.78 2.28 28.58
CA SER A 166 8.04 1.71 29.71
C SER A 166 7.07 2.72 30.29
N VAL A 167 5.75 2.46 30.28
CA VAL A 167 4.87 2.72 31.42
C VAL A 167 3.59 1.85 31.36
N ALA A 168 3.06 1.59 32.55
CA ALA A 168 2.08 0.60 32.96
C ALA A 168 0.72 0.56 32.23
N ALA A 169 0.32 -0.68 31.92
CA ALA A 169 -1.00 -1.32 32.00
C ALA A 169 -2.29 -0.45 32.01
N ALA A 170 -3.05 -0.54 30.91
CA ALA A 170 -4.47 -0.89 30.93
C ALA A 170 -4.94 -1.35 29.53
N SER A 171 -5.49 -2.57 29.46
CA SER A 171 -6.28 -3.15 28.36
C SER A 171 -5.56 -3.42 27.03
N ASN A 172 -4.89 -4.57 26.96
CA ASN A 172 -4.36 -5.18 25.73
C ASN A 172 -5.51 -5.62 24.80
N THR A 173 -5.82 -4.79 23.80
CA THR A 173 -6.17 -5.28 22.47
C THR A 173 -5.03 -4.83 21.56
N ILE A 174 -4.11 -5.72 21.22
CA ILE A 174 -3.07 -5.40 20.23
C ILE A 174 -3.80 -5.39 18.87
N VAL A 175 -4.31 -4.23 18.47
CA VAL A 175 -4.77 -4.00 17.11
C VAL A 175 -3.51 -3.73 16.28
N THR A 176 -2.98 -4.75 15.62
CA THR A 176 -1.87 -4.60 14.68
C THR A 176 -2.40 -3.98 13.40
N HIS A 177 -2.34 -2.65 13.29
CA HIS A 177 -2.74 -1.93 12.09
C HIS A 177 -1.83 -2.32 10.91
N SER A 178 -2.44 -2.80 9.83
CA SER A 178 -1.77 -3.47 8.71
C SER A 178 -1.21 -2.49 7.67
N HIS A 179 -1.76 -1.28 7.60
CA HIS A 179 -1.37 -0.15 6.76
C HIS A 179 -1.14 1.12 7.62
N TRP A 180 -0.19 2.00 7.24
CA TRP A 180 0.19 3.17 8.05
C TRP A 180 -0.97 4.13 8.35
N ALA A 181 -1.95 4.17 7.44
CA ALA A 181 -3.17 4.95 7.57
C ALA A 181 -4.41 4.16 8.02
N ASP A 182 -4.27 2.91 8.47
CA ASP A 182 -5.42 2.04 8.78
C ASP A 182 -6.34 2.64 9.84
N ASP A 183 -5.79 3.23 10.91
CA ASP A 183 -6.58 3.81 11.99
C ASP A 183 -7.46 4.95 11.47
N PHE A 184 -6.87 5.82 10.64
CA PHE A 184 -7.59 6.91 9.99
C PHE A 184 -8.65 6.37 9.02
N TRP A 185 -8.26 5.39 8.21
CA TRP A 185 -9.10 4.74 7.20
C TRP A 185 -10.33 4.07 7.82
N GLN A 186 -10.11 3.19 8.80
CA GLN A 186 -11.14 2.46 9.51
C GLN A 186 -12.04 3.40 10.30
N SER A 187 -11.47 4.43 10.92
CA SER A 187 -12.25 5.40 11.68
C SER A 187 -13.19 6.19 10.76
N LEU A 188 -12.70 6.72 9.63
CA LEU A 188 -13.56 7.41 8.66
C LEU A 188 -14.63 6.49 8.06
N LYS A 189 -14.32 5.20 7.83
CA LYS A 189 -15.31 4.20 7.39
C LYS A 189 -16.37 3.93 8.45
N ALA A 190 -15.99 3.81 9.72
CA ALA A 190 -16.92 3.62 10.83
C ALA A 190 -17.89 4.80 10.98
N HIS A 191 -17.48 6.00 10.57
CA HIS A 191 -18.31 7.21 10.54
C HIS A 191 -19.07 7.40 9.21
N ASN A 192 -19.02 6.42 8.30
CA ASN A 192 -19.65 6.45 6.97
C ASN A 192 -19.17 7.62 6.08
N PHE A 193 -17.93 8.09 6.26
CA PHE A 193 -17.36 9.13 5.41
C PHE A 193 -16.69 8.58 4.14
N LEU A 194 -16.29 7.31 4.16
CA LEU A 194 -15.61 6.62 3.07
C LEU A 194 -16.36 5.35 2.67
N GLU A 195 -16.32 5.01 1.38
CA GLU A 195 -16.90 3.77 0.87
C GLU A 195 -16.11 2.53 1.34
N ARG A 196 -16.82 1.41 1.48
CA ARG A 196 -16.26 0.19 2.10
C ARG A 196 -15.22 -0.54 1.24
N THR A 197 -15.20 -0.30 -0.07
CA THR A 197 -14.40 -1.04 -1.08
C THR A 197 -13.08 -0.38 -1.45
N SER A 198 -12.80 0.83 -0.98
CA SER A 198 -11.59 1.56 -1.38
C SER A 198 -10.36 1.03 -0.63
N ALA A 199 -9.30 0.67 -1.37
CA ALA A 199 -8.02 0.25 -0.79
C ALA A 199 -7.19 1.49 -0.43
N PRO A 200 -6.50 1.54 0.74
CA PRO A 200 -5.73 2.71 1.16
C PRO A 200 -4.67 3.19 0.16
N ASP A 201 -4.04 2.29 -0.60
CA ASP A 201 -3.02 2.64 -1.60
C ASP A 201 -3.59 3.05 -2.97
N ALA A 202 -4.90 2.88 -3.19
CA ALA A 202 -5.53 3.30 -4.43
C ALA A 202 -5.55 4.83 -4.55
N SER A 203 -5.49 5.35 -5.77
CA SER A 203 -5.64 6.79 -6.04
C SER A 203 -7.07 7.25 -5.78
N MET A 204 -7.23 8.47 -5.25
CA MET A 204 -8.54 9.10 -5.08
C MET A 204 -8.82 10.11 -6.21
N THR A 205 -10.03 10.09 -6.79
CA THR A 205 -10.47 11.10 -7.76
C THR A 205 -10.93 12.39 -7.08
N ARG A 206 -10.96 13.49 -7.84
CA ARG A 206 -11.47 14.79 -7.36
C ARG A 206 -12.93 14.72 -6.91
N ALA A 207 -13.77 13.93 -7.57
CA ALA A 207 -15.16 13.69 -7.17
C ALA A 207 -15.27 12.93 -5.85
N GLN A 208 -14.46 11.88 -5.66
CA GLN A 208 -14.41 11.12 -4.40
C GLN A 208 -13.95 12.01 -3.24
N PHE A 209 -12.92 12.83 -3.46
CA PHE A 209 -12.47 13.77 -2.45
C PHE A 209 -13.54 14.83 -2.11
N ALA A 210 -14.26 15.36 -3.11
CA ALA A 210 -15.37 16.28 -2.88
C ALA A 210 -16.46 15.67 -1.98
N SER A 211 -16.86 14.43 -2.26
CA SER A 211 -17.82 13.67 -1.45
C SER A 211 -17.32 13.48 -0.02
N LEU A 212 -16.05 13.11 0.14
CA LEU A 212 -15.42 12.92 1.45
C LEU A 212 -15.42 14.20 2.29
N VAL A 213 -14.97 15.35 1.76
CA VAL A 213 -14.92 16.59 2.53
C VAL A 213 -16.30 17.11 2.89
N VAL A 214 -17.31 16.91 2.03
CA VAL A 214 -18.69 17.29 2.33
C VAL A 214 -19.27 16.42 3.42
N ALA A 215 -19.08 15.09 3.34
CA ALA A 215 -19.52 14.16 4.37
C ALA A 215 -18.84 14.44 5.72
N ALA A 216 -17.53 14.64 5.71
CA ALA A 216 -16.76 14.88 6.92
C ALA A 216 -17.09 16.23 7.58
N PHE A 217 -17.16 17.32 6.82
CA PHE A 217 -17.19 18.68 7.38
C PHE A 217 -18.55 19.39 7.32
N ALA A 218 -19.52 18.88 6.55
CA ALA A 218 -20.82 19.53 6.30
C ALA A 218 -20.70 21.06 6.09
N PRO A 219 -19.85 21.52 5.16
CA PRO A 219 -19.44 22.92 5.13
C PRO A 219 -20.52 23.84 4.56
N LYS A 220 -20.55 25.08 5.06
CA LYS A 220 -21.48 26.12 4.59
C LYS A 220 -20.96 26.82 3.32
N PRO A 221 -21.85 27.25 2.40
CA PRO A 221 -21.45 27.93 1.17
C PRO A 221 -20.86 29.32 1.45
N LYS A 222 -19.77 29.64 0.74
CA LYS A 222 -19.00 30.89 0.80
C LYS A 222 -18.73 31.50 -0.59
N ARG A 223 -19.05 30.78 -1.67
CA ARG A 223 -19.02 31.25 -3.07
C ARG A 223 -20.40 31.09 -3.71
N TYR A 224 -20.66 31.91 -4.73
CA TYR A 224 -21.78 31.72 -5.64
C TYR A 224 -21.67 30.36 -6.36
N PRO A 225 -22.79 29.72 -6.72
CA PRO A 225 -22.76 28.50 -7.50
C PRO A 225 -22.18 28.75 -8.90
N VAL A 226 -21.50 27.74 -9.44
CA VAL A 226 -21.07 27.68 -10.84
C VAL A 226 -21.59 26.38 -11.46
N ALA A 227 -21.93 26.40 -12.74
CA ALA A 227 -22.25 25.20 -13.50
C ALA A 227 -20.97 24.67 -14.17
N PHE A 228 -20.56 23.46 -13.83
CA PHE A 228 -19.42 22.82 -14.49
C PHE A 228 -19.92 22.05 -15.71
N ARG A 229 -19.22 22.19 -16.85
CA ARG A 229 -19.61 21.59 -18.13
C ARG A 229 -19.58 20.06 -18.11
N ASP A 230 -18.69 19.49 -17.31
CA ASP A 230 -18.43 18.06 -17.18
C ASP A 230 -19.03 17.44 -15.90
N VAL A 231 -19.89 18.18 -15.18
CA VAL A 231 -20.62 17.68 -14.01
C VAL A 231 -22.12 17.87 -14.23
N PRO A 232 -22.77 16.96 -14.99
CA PRO A 232 -24.21 16.99 -15.13
C PRO A 232 -24.91 16.80 -13.78
N SER A 233 -26.16 17.25 -13.65
CA SER A 233 -26.96 17.08 -12.43
C SER A 233 -27.20 15.61 -12.07
N SER A 234 -27.11 14.71 -13.05
CA SER A 234 -27.20 13.25 -12.87
C SER A 234 -25.89 12.61 -12.39
N HIS A 235 -24.77 13.33 -12.38
CA HIS A 235 -23.50 12.80 -11.88
C HIS A 235 -23.62 12.46 -10.40
N TRP A 236 -23.18 11.27 -9.99
CA TRP A 236 -23.32 10.75 -8.62
C TRP A 236 -22.78 11.72 -7.55
N ALA A 237 -21.66 12.39 -7.84
CA ALA A 237 -21.04 13.39 -6.97
C ALA A 237 -21.48 14.83 -7.21
N SER A 238 -22.46 15.11 -8.08
CA SER A 238 -22.82 16.47 -8.52
C SER A 238 -23.06 17.42 -7.32
N GLN A 239 -23.91 17.01 -6.39
CA GLN A 239 -24.22 17.80 -5.20
C GLN A 239 -22.99 18.03 -4.31
N ALA A 240 -22.15 17.01 -4.12
CA ALA A 240 -20.94 17.11 -3.32
C ALA A 240 -19.92 18.04 -3.96
N ILE A 241 -19.72 17.95 -5.27
CA ILE A 241 -18.82 18.82 -6.04
C ILE A 241 -19.22 20.28 -5.90
N HIS A 242 -20.51 20.60 -6.12
CA HIS A 242 -20.99 21.98 -5.96
C HIS A 242 -20.88 22.48 -4.52
N THR A 243 -21.11 21.62 -3.53
CA THR A 243 -20.96 21.98 -2.11
C THR A 243 -19.50 22.25 -1.75
N ALA A 244 -18.57 21.35 -2.12
CA ALA A 244 -17.13 21.51 -1.90
C ALA A 244 -16.57 22.76 -2.60
N TYR A 245 -17.02 23.04 -3.83
CA TYR A 245 -16.67 24.27 -4.55
C TYR A 245 -17.14 25.52 -3.81
N ARG A 246 -18.43 25.55 -3.43
CA ARG A 246 -19.02 26.71 -2.73
C ARG A 246 -18.39 26.93 -1.37
N ALA A 247 -17.94 25.87 -0.71
CA ALA A 247 -17.26 25.92 0.58
C ALA A 247 -15.77 26.29 0.51
N LYS A 248 -15.22 26.53 -0.70
CA LYS A 248 -13.79 26.82 -0.95
C LYS A 248 -12.83 25.64 -0.67
N PHE A 249 -13.32 24.41 -0.53
CA PHE A 249 -12.46 23.23 -0.49
C PHE A 249 -11.86 22.95 -1.86
N LEU A 250 -12.69 22.99 -2.91
CA LEU A 250 -12.23 22.70 -4.27
C LEU A 250 -12.53 23.86 -5.23
N SER A 251 -11.83 23.86 -6.35
CA SER A 251 -12.04 24.79 -7.46
C SER A 251 -12.03 23.99 -8.77
N GLY A 252 -12.78 24.48 -9.77
CA GLY A 252 -12.67 23.98 -11.14
C GLY A 252 -11.60 24.73 -11.93
N PHE A 253 -11.53 24.44 -13.22
CA PHE A 253 -10.58 25.04 -14.16
C PHE A 253 -11.18 26.28 -14.84
N PRO A 254 -10.34 27.15 -15.46
CA PRO A 254 -10.81 28.37 -16.13
C PRO A 254 -11.83 28.14 -17.26
N ASP A 255 -11.88 26.94 -17.83
CA ASP A 255 -12.78 26.55 -18.92
C ASP A 255 -14.16 26.03 -18.44
N TYR A 256 -14.46 26.22 -17.15
CA TYR A 256 -15.67 25.73 -16.48
C TYR A 256 -15.77 24.19 -16.40
N THR A 257 -14.65 23.48 -16.42
CA THR A 257 -14.61 22.05 -16.08
C THR A 257 -14.23 21.82 -14.60
N PHE A 258 -14.60 20.67 -14.05
CA PHE A 258 -14.18 20.23 -12.73
C PHE A 258 -13.18 19.07 -12.77
N ALA A 259 -13.17 18.28 -13.84
CA ALA A 259 -12.48 17.00 -14.02
C ALA A 259 -12.77 16.00 -12.87
N PRO A 260 -14.02 15.52 -12.71
CA PRO A 260 -14.44 14.70 -11.58
C PRO A 260 -13.65 13.39 -11.44
N GLU A 261 -13.31 12.75 -12.55
CA GLU A 261 -12.60 11.46 -12.59
C GLU A 261 -11.08 11.59 -12.54
N GLN A 262 -10.55 12.81 -12.61
CA GLN A 262 -9.10 13.02 -12.54
C GLN A 262 -8.62 12.71 -11.10
N PRO A 263 -7.55 11.91 -10.94
CA PRO A 263 -6.93 11.71 -9.64
C PRO A 263 -6.45 13.02 -9.02
N ILE A 264 -6.71 13.22 -7.73
CA ILE A 264 -6.32 14.45 -7.03
C ILE A 264 -4.85 14.37 -6.59
N LEU A 265 -4.12 15.47 -6.71
CA LEU A 265 -2.73 15.54 -6.24
C LEU A 265 -2.65 15.81 -4.73
N LYS A 266 -1.59 15.32 -4.09
CA LYS A 266 -1.33 15.52 -2.66
C LYS A 266 -1.34 16.99 -2.24
N ILE A 267 -0.69 17.86 -3.03
CA ILE A 267 -0.71 19.31 -2.78
C ILE A 267 -2.12 19.91 -2.84
N GLN A 268 -2.98 19.39 -3.72
CA GLN A 268 -4.35 19.88 -3.88
C GLN A 268 -5.22 19.49 -2.69
N VAL A 269 -4.98 18.33 -2.07
CA VAL A 269 -5.65 17.91 -0.83
C VAL A 269 -5.30 18.86 0.32
N LEU A 270 -4.00 19.15 0.50
CA LEU A 270 -3.54 20.06 1.55
C LEU A 270 -4.07 21.48 1.36
N LEU A 271 -4.03 22.00 0.13
CA LEU A 271 -4.61 23.29 -0.22
C LEU A 271 -6.11 23.34 0.07
N ALA A 272 -6.83 22.27 -0.29
CA ALA A 272 -8.26 22.19 -0.09
C ALA A 272 -8.64 22.22 1.40
N LEU A 273 -7.90 21.51 2.24
CA LEU A 273 -8.15 21.48 3.68
C LEU A 273 -7.80 22.82 4.34
N VAL A 274 -6.65 23.42 4.00
CA VAL A 274 -6.25 24.73 4.55
C VAL A 274 -7.26 25.82 4.15
N SER A 275 -7.65 25.87 2.89
CA SER A 275 -8.62 26.84 2.36
C SER A 275 -10.04 26.59 2.90
N GLY A 276 -10.53 25.36 2.80
CA GLY A 276 -11.90 24.99 3.17
C GLY A 276 -12.19 25.11 4.67
N LEU A 277 -11.21 24.75 5.50
CA LEU A 277 -11.30 24.87 6.96
C LEU A 277 -10.86 26.25 7.48
N GLU A 278 -10.41 27.15 6.59
CA GLU A 278 -9.89 28.49 6.92
C GLU A 278 -8.78 28.44 7.99
N LEU A 279 -7.83 27.52 7.80
CA LEU A 279 -6.73 27.34 8.74
C LEU A 279 -5.73 28.49 8.64
N THR A 280 -5.29 28.97 9.81
CA THR A 280 -4.26 30.00 9.94
C THR A 280 -3.23 29.57 10.96
N ALA A 281 -1.97 29.91 10.72
CA ALA A 281 -0.90 29.69 11.69
C ALA A 281 0.07 30.88 11.69
N LYS A 282 0.63 31.19 12.87
CA LYS A 282 1.74 32.13 13.02
C LYS A 282 3.07 31.38 12.84
N ASP A 283 4.14 32.13 12.61
CA ASP A 283 5.53 31.63 12.58
C ASP A 283 5.73 30.49 11.58
N THR A 284 5.25 30.69 10.35
CA THR A 284 5.31 29.73 9.26
C THR A 284 6.57 29.88 8.38
N ALA A 285 7.38 30.92 8.64
CA ALA A 285 8.60 31.19 7.90
C ALA A 285 9.59 30.02 8.03
N GLY A 286 10.19 29.61 6.92
CA GLY A 286 11.21 28.56 6.89
C GLY A 286 10.69 27.12 7.02
N LEU A 287 9.40 26.87 7.33
CA LEU A 287 8.89 25.51 7.55
C LEU A 287 9.02 24.60 6.33
N LEU A 288 8.97 25.16 5.11
CA LEU A 288 9.20 24.39 3.88
C LEU A 288 10.64 23.85 3.75
N ALA A 289 11.60 24.41 4.49
CA ALA A 289 12.97 23.89 4.49
C ALA A 289 13.08 22.46 5.02
N ARG A 290 12.05 21.98 5.72
CA ARG A 290 11.91 20.58 6.14
C ARG A 290 11.88 19.61 4.96
N TYR A 291 11.37 20.03 3.81
CA TYR A 291 11.18 19.12 2.68
C TYR A 291 12.36 19.15 1.71
N GLN A 292 12.91 17.98 1.39
CA GLN A 292 14.00 17.81 0.43
C GLN A 292 13.57 18.26 -0.98
N ASP A 293 12.31 18.02 -1.32
CA ASP A 293 11.69 18.35 -2.60
C ASP A 293 10.90 19.67 -2.57
N LYS A 294 11.20 20.58 -1.62
CA LYS A 294 10.50 21.87 -1.50
C LYS A 294 10.49 22.70 -2.78
N SER A 295 11.49 22.54 -3.66
CA SER A 295 11.56 23.22 -4.96
C SER A 295 10.43 22.82 -5.90
N GLN A 296 9.75 21.70 -5.65
CA GLN A 296 8.59 21.26 -6.41
C GLN A 296 7.27 21.89 -5.93
N VAL A 297 7.28 22.61 -4.80
CA VAL A 297 6.10 23.31 -4.28
C VAL A 297 5.89 24.60 -5.07
N PRO A 298 4.76 24.78 -5.78
CA PRO A 298 4.50 26.01 -6.50
C PRO A 298 4.33 27.20 -5.55
N ARG A 299 4.79 28.38 -5.98
CA ARG A 299 4.76 29.61 -5.16
C ARG A 299 3.38 29.95 -4.59
N TYR A 300 2.30 29.69 -5.34
CA TYR A 300 0.93 29.94 -4.87
C TYR A 300 0.50 29.03 -3.71
N ALA A 301 1.20 27.91 -3.49
CA ALA A 301 0.88 26.91 -2.48
C ALA A 301 1.78 26.99 -1.24
N GLU A 302 2.92 27.68 -1.32
CA GLU A 302 3.93 27.74 -0.24
C GLU A 302 3.31 28.10 1.11
N SER A 303 2.49 29.16 1.16
CA SER A 303 1.85 29.59 2.41
C SER A 303 0.92 28.53 2.98
N ALA A 304 0.15 27.84 2.12
CA ALA A 304 -0.79 26.83 2.57
C ALA A 304 -0.06 25.59 3.09
N ILE A 305 1.00 25.17 2.39
CA ILE A 305 1.84 24.05 2.84
C ILE A 305 2.51 24.38 4.16
N ALA A 306 3.05 25.58 4.35
CA ALA A 306 3.64 25.99 5.62
C ALA A 306 2.63 25.93 6.78
N ILE A 307 1.39 26.39 6.55
CA ILE A 307 0.29 26.29 7.53
C ILE A 307 -0.05 24.82 7.81
N ALA A 308 -0.16 23.99 6.76
CA ALA A 308 -0.44 22.57 6.90
C ALA A 308 0.64 21.85 7.72
N THR A 309 1.92 22.10 7.43
CA THR A 309 3.07 21.60 8.20
C THR A 309 3.00 22.05 9.66
N LYS A 310 2.71 23.33 9.91
CA LYS A 310 2.62 23.88 11.27
C LYS A 310 1.52 23.23 12.10
N LEU A 311 0.40 22.90 11.48
CA LEU A 311 -0.77 22.31 12.13
C LEU A 311 -0.77 20.77 12.14
N GLY A 312 0.33 20.15 11.71
CA GLY A 312 0.46 18.69 11.64
C GLY A 312 -0.48 18.05 10.61
N LEU A 313 -0.96 18.79 9.62
CA LEU A 313 -1.89 18.31 8.61
C LEU A 313 -1.19 17.47 7.52
N VAL A 314 0.14 17.57 7.41
CA VAL A 314 0.92 16.84 6.41
C VAL A 314 1.27 15.46 6.94
N PHE A 315 0.96 14.43 6.14
CA PHE A 315 1.42 13.06 6.36
C PHE A 315 2.29 12.64 5.19
N ASN A 316 3.47 12.11 5.50
CA ASN A 316 4.46 11.72 4.52
C ASN A 316 4.90 10.29 4.81
N TYR A 317 4.70 9.40 3.83
CA TYR A 317 5.03 7.99 3.93
C TYR A 317 5.84 7.56 2.70
N PRO A 318 6.92 6.80 2.87
CA PRO A 318 7.54 6.44 4.15
C PRO A 318 8.47 7.53 4.71
N ASP A 319 8.87 8.50 3.89
CA ASP A 319 9.87 9.52 4.23
C ASP A 319 9.22 10.84 4.65
N LEU A 320 9.35 11.20 5.94
CA LEU A 320 8.79 12.43 6.51
C LEU A 320 9.29 13.71 5.83
N ASP A 321 10.48 13.69 5.25
CA ASP A 321 11.13 14.85 4.65
C ASP A 321 10.85 14.96 3.14
N LEU A 322 10.05 14.05 2.55
CA LEU A 322 9.62 14.09 1.16
C LEU A 322 8.12 14.41 1.06
N LEU A 323 7.78 15.62 0.59
CA LEU A 323 6.39 16.04 0.47
C LEU A 323 5.66 15.37 -0.70
N SER A 324 6.35 15.13 -1.81
CA SER A 324 5.81 14.64 -3.08
C SER A 324 4.62 15.47 -3.59
N PRO A 325 4.73 16.81 -3.73
CA PRO A 325 3.59 17.68 -3.96
C PRO A 325 2.83 17.40 -5.27
N ASN A 326 3.53 16.92 -6.30
CA ASN A 326 2.96 16.64 -7.62
C ASN A 326 2.53 15.19 -7.82
N GLN A 327 2.58 14.36 -6.77
CA GLN A 327 2.12 12.98 -6.81
C GLN A 327 0.60 12.89 -6.61
N VAL A 328 -0.02 11.92 -7.26
CA VAL A 328 -1.42 11.54 -7.03
C VAL A 328 -1.58 11.05 -5.59
N ALA A 329 -2.55 11.60 -4.87
CA ALA A 329 -2.81 11.24 -3.48
C ALA A 329 -3.55 9.89 -3.40
N THR A 330 -3.11 9.05 -2.45
CA THR A 330 -3.80 7.80 -2.15
C THR A 330 -4.96 8.02 -1.17
N TYR A 331 -5.87 7.05 -1.10
CA TYR A 331 -6.95 7.04 -0.11
C TYR A 331 -6.43 7.11 1.34
N GLY A 332 -5.31 6.46 1.65
CA GLY A 332 -4.67 6.47 2.96
C GLY A 332 -4.12 7.85 3.32
N GLU A 333 -3.43 8.52 2.39
CA GLU A 333 -2.95 9.89 2.59
C GLU A 333 -4.11 10.85 2.83
N VAL A 334 -5.14 10.80 1.98
CA VAL A 334 -6.31 11.66 2.11
C VAL A 334 -7.05 11.38 3.42
N ALA A 335 -7.21 10.12 3.80
CA ALA A 335 -7.86 9.74 5.04
C ALA A 335 -7.16 10.32 6.27
N ALA A 336 -5.83 10.20 6.34
CA ALA A 336 -5.04 10.77 7.43
C ALA A 336 -5.19 12.30 7.51
N MET A 337 -5.09 12.99 6.36
CA MET A 337 -5.19 14.45 6.30
C MET A 337 -6.60 14.96 6.65
N VAL A 338 -7.66 14.29 6.15
CA VAL A 338 -9.06 14.65 6.46
C VAL A 338 -9.36 14.36 7.93
N TYR A 339 -8.91 13.21 8.46
CA TYR A 339 -9.05 12.87 9.86
C TYR A 339 -8.39 13.92 10.76
N GLN A 340 -7.16 14.30 10.45
CA GLN A 340 -6.47 15.36 11.18
C GLN A 340 -7.21 16.71 11.07
N GLY A 341 -7.83 17.00 9.93
CA GLY A 341 -8.76 18.13 9.81
C GLY A 341 -9.94 18.05 10.79
N LEU A 342 -10.51 16.87 11.02
CA LEU A 342 -11.56 16.66 12.02
C LEU A 342 -11.04 16.83 13.46
N VAL A 343 -9.81 16.40 13.74
CA VAL A 343 -9.13 16.62 15.04
C VAL A 343 -8.95 18.11 15.31
N LEU A 344 -8.46 18.88 14.33
CA LEU A 344 -8.32 20.35 14.44
C LEU A 344 -9.67 21.05 14.69
N ARG A 345 -10.78 20.44 14.24
CA ARG A 345 -12.14 20.92 14.49
C ARG A 345 -12.75 20.37 15.79
N LYS A 346 -11.99 19.62 16.60
CA LYS A 346 -12.43 18.97 17.83
C LYS A 346 -13.62 18.02 17.62
N ARG A 347 -13.69 17.39 16.44
CA ARG A 347 -14.76 16.44 16.08
C ARG A 347 -14.32 14.98 16.17
N MET A 348 -13.02 14.73 16.28
CA MET A 348 -12.44 13.41 16.44
C MET A 348 -11.27 13.49 17.44
N PRO A 349 -11.00 12.41 18.21
CA PRO A 349 -9.80 12.32 19.04
C PRO A 349 -8.54 12.19 18.17
N PRO A 350 -7.37 12.69 18.61
CA PRO A 350 -6.13 12.49 17.87
C PRO A 350 -5.76 11.02 17.78
N ILE A 351 -5.22 10.61 16.63
CA ILE A 351 -4.56 9.32 16.41
C ILE A 351 -3.08 9.61 16.21
N LEU A 352 -2.23 8.92 16.95
CA LEU A 352 -0.78 9.07 16.82
C LEU A 352 -0.29 8.36 15.56
N SER A 353 0.62 9.01 14.83
CA SER A 353 1.23 8.43 13.64
C SER A 353 2.66 8.91 13.50
N ASP A 354 3.58 7.97 13.28
CA ASP A 354 4.99 8.27 12.99
C ASP A 354 5.18 8.99 11.65
N TYR A 355 4.15 8.98 10.79
CA TYR A 355 4.14 9.60 9.48
C TYR A 355 3.53 11.01 9.49
N GLN A 356 3.09 11.48 10.65
CA GLN A 356 2.63 12.85 10.82
C GLN A 356 3.82 13.80 10.88
N VAL A 357 3.82 14.79 9.99
CA VAL A 357 4.89 15.79 9.96
C VAL A 357 4.62 16.88 10.99
N HIS A 358 5.55 17.01 11.95
CA HIS A 358 5.58 18.13 12.89
C HIS A 358 6.68 19.15 12.52
N PRO A 359 6.54 20.42 12.91
CA PRO A 359 7.63 21.39 12.85
C PRO A 359 8.83 20.89 13.67
N GLN A 360 10.04 21.03 13.13
CA GLN A 360 11.23 20.88 13.97
C GLN A 360 11.25 22.02 15.00
N MET A 361 11.43 21.66 16.27
CA MET A 361 11.48 22.61 17.39
C MET A 361 12.72 23.50 17.34
#